data_AF-A0A7K2C4L2-F1
#
_entry.id   AF-A0A7K2C4L2-F1
#
_cell.length_a   1.000
_cell.length_b   1.000
_cell.length_c   1.000
_cell.angle_alpha   90.00
_cell.angle_beta   90.00
_cell.angle_gamma   90.00
#
_symmetry.space_group_name_H-M   'P 1'
#
loop_
_entity.id
_entity.type
_entity.pdbx_description
1 polymer ?
#
loop_
_entity_poly.entity_id
_entity_poly.type
_entity_poly.pdbx_seq_one_letter_code
_entity_poly.pdbx_strand_id
1 'polypeptide(L)' 'MKPRLMDDQVRPELDLHGCSVDEALRLSRALITESARRGRDSVRIIHGKSTTGSNSRTIKSALTELIDSGQLSL' A
#
# COMPACT_ATOMS: atom_id res chain seq x y z
N MET A 1 -1.10 19.91 32.37
CA MET A 1 -0.22 19.55 31.22
C MET A 1 -1.03 18.62 30.33
N LYS A 2 -1.36 19.01 29.09
CA LYS A 2 -2.12 18.14 28.16
C LYS A 2 -1.14 17.20 27.42
N PRO A 3 -1.52 15.95 27.11
CA PRO A 3 -0.69 15.06 26.32
C PRO A 3 -0.47 15.68 24.94
N ARG A 4 0.77 15.64 24.48
CA ARG A 4 1.15 16.16 23.16
C ARG A 4 1.57 14.96 22.32
N LEU A 5 0.72 14.61 21.35
CA LEU A 5 1.04 13.61 20.34
C LEU A 5 2.19 14.20 19.50
N MET A 6 3.41 13.70 19.72
CA MET A 6 4.51 13.93 18.78
C MET A 6 4.40 12.85 17.73
N ASP A 7 3.55 13.10 16.74
CA ASP A 7 3.51 12.27 15.56
C ASP A 7 4.56 12.81 14.59
N ASP A 8 5.64 12.06 14.44
CA ASP A 8 6.67 12.32 13.44
C ASP A 8 6.16 12.04 12.01
N GLN A 9 4.88 11.61 11.85
CA GLN A 9 4.01 11.64 10.64
C GLN A 9 4.70 11.30 9.30
N VAL A 10 5.79 10.53 9.29
CA VAL A 10 6.33 10.04 8.01
C VAL A 10 5.40 8.93 7.56
N ARG A 11 4.39 9.33 6.77
CA ARG A 11 3.47 8.41 6.10
C ARG A 11 4.31 7.39 5.32
N PRO A 12 4.26 6.09 5.67
CA PRO A 12 5.05 5.08 4.98
C PRO A 12 4.72 5.07 3.49
N GLU A 13 5.76 5.07 2.67
CA GLU A 13 5.64 5.13 1.21
C GLU A 13 6.30 3.90 0.59
N LEU A 14 5.63 3.33 -0.42
CA LEU A 14 6.12 2.19 -1.20
C LEU A 14 5.99 2.50 -2.68
N ASP A 15 7.13 2.53 -3.36
CA ASP A 15 7.21 2.61 -4.81
C ASP A 15 7.28 1.21 -5.42
N LEU A 16 6.38 0.93 -6.36
CA LEU A 16 6.19 -0.34 -7.05
C LEU A 16 6.47 -0.22 -8.56
N HIS A 17 7.14 0.84 -9.01
CA HIS A 17 7.61 0.92 -10.39
C HIS A 17 8.44 -0.31 -10.75
N GLY A 18 8.11 -0.95 -11.88
CA GLY A 18 8.80 -2.14 -12.36
C GLY A 18 8.43 -3.46 -11.65
N CYS A 19 7.64 -3.43 -10.58
CA CYS A 19 7.15 -4.66 -9.96
C CYS A 19 6.15 -5.39 -10.86
N SER A 20 6.13 -6.72 -10.77
CA SER A 20 4.99 -7.52 -11.23
C SER A 20 3.78 -7.30 -10.31
N VAL A 21 2.58 -7.70 -10.76
CA VAL A 21 1.36 -7.60 -9.94
C VAL A 21 1.50 -8.40 -8.64
N ASP A 22 1.97 -9.65 -8.69
CA ASP A 22 2.11 -10.49 -7.51
C ASP A 22 3.11 -9.94 -6.50
N GLU A 23 4.22 -9.39 -7.00
CA GLU A 23 5.22 -8.71 -6.16
C GLU A 23 4.64 -7.46 -5.51
N ALA A 24 3.96 -6.63 -6.28
CA ALA A 24 3.27 -5.45 -5.78
C ALA A 24 2.27 -5.78 -4.67
N LEU A 25 1.49 -6.85 -4.83
CA LEU A 25 0.52 -7.29 -3.82
C LEU A 25 1.22 -7.76 -2.54
N ARG A 26 2.29 -8.56 -2.67
CA ARG A 26 3.07 -9.05 -1.53
C ARG A 26 3.69 -7.90 -0.73
N LEU A 27 4.32 -6.96 -1.42
CA LEU A 27 4.96 -5.80 -0.79
C LEU A 27 3.94 -4.87 -0.13
N SER A 28 2.78 -4.66 -0.78
CA SER A 28 1.69 -3.84 -0.22
C SER A 28 1.14 -4.42 1.07
N ARG A 29 0.93 -5.75 1.14
CA ARG A 29 0.51 -6.43 2.38
C ARG A 29 1.53 -6.28 3.50
N ALA A 30 2.82 -6.40 3.18
CA ALA A 30 3.89 -6.26 4.15
C ALA A 30 3.94 -4.82 4.71
N LEU A 31 3.86 -3.80 3.83
CA LEU A 31 3.84 -2.40 4.24
C LEU A 31 2.65 -2.10 5.16
N ILE A 32 1.46 -2.57 4.82
CA ILE A 32 0.25 -2.32 5.60
C ILE A 32 0.34 -2.99 6.97
N THR A 33 0.78 -4.25 7.02
CA THR A 33 0.99 -4.97 8.27
C THR A 33 1.97 -4.24 9.19
N GLU A 34 3.10 -3.79 8.64
CA GLU A 34 4.11 -3.06 9.40
C GLU A 34 3.63 -1.67 9.82
N SER A 35 2.85 -1.00 8.98
CA SER A 35 2.27 0.31 9.26
C SER A 35 1.23 0.23 10.38
N ALA A 36 0.35 -0.77 10.35
CA ALA A 36 -0.60 -1.05 11.42
C ALA A 36 0.12 -1.38 12.74
N ARG A 37 1.19 -2.20 12.70
CA ARG A 37 2.03 -2.48 13.88
C ARG A 37 2.67 -1.23 14.47
N ARG A 38 2.97 -0.22 13.64
CA ARG A 38 3.53 1.07 14.05
C ARG A 38 2.46 2.11 14.40
N GLY A 39 1.18 1.74 14.43
CA GLY A 39 0.08 2.64 14.74
C GLY A 39 -0.20 3.69 13.67
N ARG A 40 0.17 3.42 12.42
CA ARG A 40 -0.11 4.32 11.28
C ARG A 40 -1.52 4.06 10.77
N ASP A 41 -2.22 5.15 10.45
CA ASP A 41 -3.59 5.15 9.92
C ASP A 41 -3.66 5.22 8.38
N SER A 42 -2.51 5.45 7.74
CA SER A 42 -2.42 5.64 6.30
C SER A 42 -1.04 5.28 5.75
N VAL A 43 -1.02 4.80 4.50
CA VAL A 43 0.19 4.49 3.71
C VAL A 43 0.06 5.09 2.32
N ARG A 44 1.17 5.39 1.65
CA ARG A 44 1.20 5.85 0.26
C ARG A 44 1.79 4.75 -0.61
N ILE A 45 1.05 4.31 -1.63
CA ILE A 45 1.52 3.32 -2.60
C ILE A 45 1.61 4.00 -3.96
N ILE A 46 2.81 3.99 -4.56
CA ILE A 46 3.09 4.51 -5.88
C ILE A 46 3.20 3.31 -6.82
N HIS A 47 2.14 3.01 -7.56
CA HIS A 47 2.06 1.82 -8.40
C HIS A 47 2.62 1.98 -9.83
N GLY A 48 3.15 3.16 -10.15
CA GLY A 48 3.65 3.51 -11.49
C GLY A 48 2.64 3.34 -12.63
N LYS A 49 3.13 3.48 -13.87
CA LYS A 49 2.35 3.23 -15.10
C LYS A 49 2.37 1.76 -15.56
N SER A 50 2.89 0.82 -14.76
CA SER A 50 3.16 -0.57 -15.17
C SER A 50 1.94 -1.28 -15.77
N THR A 51 1.82 -1.19 -17.10
CA THR A 51 0.89 -1.93 -17.95
C THR A 51 1.67 -3.03 -18.65
N THR A 52 1.94 -4.15 -17.98
CA THR A 52 2.46 -5.33 -18.68
C THR A 52 1.28 -6.19 -19.16
N GLY A 53 0.58 -5.71 -20.20
CA GLY A 53 -0.35 -6.51 -21.01
C GLY A 53 -1.65 -5.78 -21.38
N SER A 54 -1.99 -5.75 -22.68
CA SER A 54 -3.16 -5.06 -23.25
C SER A 54 -4.54 -5.54 -22.77
N ASN A 55 -4.62 -6.51 -21.85
CA ASN A 55 -5.85 -6.99 -21.19
C ASN A 55 -5.54 -7.63 -19.80
N SER A 56 -4.38 -7.33 -19.21
CA SER A 56 -3.90 -7.95 -17.97
C SER A 56 -4.20 -7.07 -16.75
N ARG A 57 -4.74 -7.68 -15.70
CA ARG A 57 -4.88 -7.13 -14.33
C ARG A 57 -3.72 -6.17 -14.00
N THR A 58 -4.01 -4.93 -13.63
CA THR A 58 -3.00 -3.92 -13.27
C THR A 58 -2.72 -3.95 -11.78
N ILE A 59 -1.58 -3.39 -11.34
CA ILE A 59 -1.32 -3.20 -9.90
C ILE A 59 -2.44 -2.36 -9.27
N LYS A 60 -2.90 -1.31 -9.95
CA LYS A 60 -4.01 -0.48 -9.47
C LYS A 60 -5.28 -1.29 -9.26
N SER A 61 -5.76 -2.00 -10.28
CA SER A 61 -7.00 -2.79 -10.18
C SER A 61 -6.87 -3.91 -9.16
N ALA A 62 -5.72 -4.57 -9.09
CA ALA A 62 -5.47 -5.62 -8.11
C ALA A 62 -5.50 -5.10 -6.67
N LEU A 63 -4.91 -3.92 -6.40
CA LEU A 63 -4.96 -3.31 -5.07
C LEU A 63 -6.37 -2.84 -4.72
N THR A 64 -7.09 -2.22 -5.67
CA THR A 64 -8.49 -1.82 -5.47
C THR A 64 -9.37 -3.01 -5.12
N GLU A 65 -9.27 -4.12 -5.85
CA GLU A 65 -10.04 -5.34 -5.54
C GLU A 65 -9.79 -5.84 -4.12
N LEU A 66 -8.53 -5.85 -3.64
CA LEU A 66 -8.21 -6.29 -2.28
C LEU A 66 -8.73 -5.35 -1.20
N ILE A 67 -8.78 -4.05 -1.49
CA ILE A 67 -9.36 -3.04 -0.58
C ILE A 67 -10.87 -3.25 -0.51
N ASP A 68 -11.54 -3.34 -1.66
CA ASP A 68 -12.98 -3.51 -1.75
C ASP A 68 -13.44 -4.84 -1.13
N SER A 69 -12.62 -5.89 -1.23
CA SER A 69 -12.88 -7.18 -0.60
C SER A 69 -12.49 -7.23 0.90
N GLY A 70 -11.97 -6.15 1.48
CA GLY A 70 -11.51 -6.10 2.87
C GLY A 70 -10.27 -6.98 3.17
N GLN A 71 -9.58 -7.46 2.13
CA GLN A 71 -8.37 -8.27 2.28
C GLN A 71 -7.11 -7.43 2.50
N LEU A 72 -7.24 -6.11 2.34
CA LEU A 72 -6.19 -5.11 2.50
C LEU A 72 -6.78 -3.89 3.23
N SER A 73 -6.57 -3.82 4.54
CA SER A 73 -6.99 -2.73 5.41
C SER A 73 -5.91 -2.45 6.45
N LEU A 74 -5.88 -1.22 6.97
CA LEU A 74 -5.08 -0.86 8.15
C LEU A 74 -5.85 -1.19 9.44
#